data_AF-A0AAV1C9H6-F1
#
_entry.id   AF-A0AAV1C9H6-F1
#
_cell.length_a   1.000
_cell.length_b   1.000
_cell.length_c   1.000
_cell.angle_alpha   90.00
_cell.angle_beta   90.00
_cell.angle_gamma   90.00
#
_symmetry.space_group_name_H-M   'P 1'
#
loop_
_entity.id
_entity.type
_entity.pdbx_description
1 polymer ?
#
loop_
_entity_poly.entity_id
_entity_poly.type
_entity_poly.pdbx_seq_one_letter_code
_entity_poly.pdbx_strand_id
1 'polypeptide(L)'
;MSAQGRPSGTDGSDFSYRMVVDSRYTKVTKYKRQLAILFVIQTILQSLVVLLSLPLKISGRVEDADIISSFLCLMSIFQYLLGFEGRRRSREKFLWIFLVLSSMAAPFAILAFSKNSYVLQVMKDFGSWKSSPVDLIKPAALLSGNVVRAFMISTGKSLIHNMSPPKKKVA
;
A
#
# COMPACT_ATOMS: atom_id res chain seq x y z
N MET A 1 44.55 36.10 -7.78
CA MET A 1 43.15 35.94 -8.23
C MET A 1 43.05 34.60 -8.96
N SER A 2 42.63 33.54 -8.26
CA SER A 2 42.50 32.20 -8.83
C SER A 2 41.14 32.08 -9.49
N ALA A 3 41.13 31.85 -10.81
CA ALA A 3 39.91 31.63 -11.57
C ALA A 3 39.16 30.40 -11.02
N GLN A 4 37.94 30.61 -10.54
CA GLN A 4 36.99 29.56 -10.18
C GLN A 4 36.53 28.86 -11.47
N GLY A 5 37.37 27.98 -12.01
CA GLY A 5 37.10 27.22 -13.24
C GLY A 5 35.86 26.35 -13.08
N ARG A 6 34.96 26.42 -14.04
CA ARG A 6 33.83 25.49 -14.21
C ARG A 6 34.44 24.09 -14.39
N PRO A 7 34.01 23.04 -13.66
CA PRO A 7 34.54 21.70 -13.88
C PRO A 7 34.21 21.29 -15.31
N SER A 8 35.22 21.23 -16.18
CA SER A 8 35.06 20.74 -17.55
C SER A 8 35.02 19.22 -17.50
N GLY A 9 33.83 18.68 -17.23
CA GLY A 9 33.56 17.25 -17.22
C GLY A 9 33.74 16.65 -18.62
N THR A 10 34.95 16.19 -18.91
CA THR A 10 35.21 15.10 -19.86
C THR A 10 36.03 13.98 -19.19
N ASP A 11 36.37 14.16 -17.90
CA ASP A 11 36.82 13.08 -17.04
C ASP A 11 35.60 12.26 -16.60
N GLY A 12 35.79 10.97 -16.34
CA GLY A 12 34.71 10.03 -16.04
C GLY A 12 33.88 10.35 -14.77
N SER A 13 34.14 11.47 -14.09
CA SER A 13 33.35 11.93 -12.95
C SER A 13 31.92 12.32 -13.35
N ASP A 14 31.73 13.01 -14.48
CA ASP A 14 30.40 13.36 -15.00
C ASP A 14 29.65 12.12 -15.48
N PHE A 15 30.35 11.18 -16.13
CA PHE A 15 29.77 9.89 -16.53
C PHE A 15 29.31 9.08 -15.31
N SER A 16 30.14 9.00 -14.27
CA SER A 16 29.79 8.33 -13.01
C SER A 16 28.61 9.00 -12.31
N TYR A 17 28.54 10.34 -12.35
CA TYR A 17 27.42 11.09 -11.78
C TYR A 17 26.12 10.83 -12.56
N ARG A 18 26.15 10.91 -13.89
CA ARG A 18 25.00 10.61 -14.76
C ARG A 18 24.51 9.17 -14.59
N MET A 19 25.42 8.19 -14.50
CA MET A 19 25.04 6.80 -14.22
C MET A 19 24.30 6.63 -12.90
N VAL A 20 24.79 7.25 -11.82
CA VAL A 20 24.13 7.17 -10.50
C VAL A 20 22.76 7.84 -10.54
N VAL A 21 22.65 8.99 -11.20
CA VAL A 21 21.40 9.75 -11.32
C VAL A 21 20.37 9.02 -12.18
N ASP A 22 20.75 8.51 -13.35
CA ASP A 22 19.88 7.74 -14.26
C ASP A 22 19.38 6.44 -13.61
N SER A 23 20.26 5.74 -12.87
CA SER A 23 19.88 4.54 -12.12
C SER A 23 18.83 4.82 -11.04
N ARG A 24 18.79 6.03 -10.47
CA ARG A 24 17.78 6.45 -9.49
C ARG A 24 16.48 6.83 -10.17
N TYR A 25 16.53 7.60 -11.25
CA TYR A 25 15.32 7.97 -11.99
C TYR A 25 14.57 6.74 -12.50
N THR A 26 15.30 5.76 -13.05
CA THR A 26 14.74 4.46 -13.47
C THR A 26 14.13 3.66 -12.33
N LYS A 27 14.75 3.66 -11.13
CA LYS A 27 14.17 3.03 -9.93
C LYS A 27 12.90 3.76 -9.48
N VAL A 28 12.88 5.08 -9.46
CA VAL A 28 11.71 5.88 -9.07
C VAL A 28 10.52 5.60 -10.00
N THR A 29 10.75 5.59 -11.32
CA THR A 29 9.68 5.28 -12.29
C THR A 29 9.19 3.84 -12.15
N LYS A 30 10.09 2.87 -11.95
CA LYS A 30 9.75 1.47 -11.65
C LYS A 30 8.87 1.35 -10.42
N TYR A 31 9.28 1.92 -9.28
CA TYR A 31 8.52 1.82 -8.04
C TYR A 31 7.20 2.61 -8.09
N LYS A 32 7.14 3.74 -8.81
CA LYS A 32 5.87 4.45 -9.06
C LYS A 32 4.89 3.62 -9.88
N ARG A 33 5.37 2.87 -10.88
CA ARG A 33 4.52 1.97 -11.67
C ARG A 33 4.04 0.79 -10.82
N GLN A 34 4.94 0.13 -10.12
CA GLN A 34 4.60 -0.98 -9.23
C GLN A 34 3.57 -0.56 -8.18
N LEU A 35 3.80 0.58 -7.51
CA LEU A 35 2.89 1.09 -6.50
C LEU A 35 1.51 1.47 -7.10
N ALA A 36 1.45 1.95 -8.34
CA ALA A 36 0.18 2.21 -9.03
C ALA A 36 -0.64 0.93 -9.24
N ILE A 37 0.01 -0.14 -9.70
CA ILE A 37 -0.62 -1.44 -9.91
C ILE A 37 -1.14 -1.99 -8.57
N LEU A 38 -0.34 -1.88 -7.51
CA LEU A 38 -0.75 -2.32 -6.18
C LEU A 38 -1.94 -1.53 -5.64
N PHE A 39 -2.03 -0.22 -5.88
CA PHE A 39 -3.23 0.56 -5.55
C PHE A 39 -4.46 0.06 -6.29
N VAL A 40 -4.35 -0.24 -7.59
CA VAL A 40 -5.47 -0.77 -8.38
C VAL A 40 -5.94 -2.13 -7.85
N ILE A 41 -5.00 -3.06 -7.62
CA ILE A 41 -5.31 -4.38 -7.05
C ILE A 41 -5.98 -4.23 -5.68
N GLN A 42 -5.44 -3.36 -4.81
CA GLN A 42 -5.99 -3.13 -3.48
C GLN A 42 -7.43 -2.60 -3.54
N THR A 43 -7.71 -1.65 -4.46
CA THR A 43 -9.05 -1.11 -4.65
C THR A 43 -10.04 -2.18 -5.14
N ILE A 44 -9.62 -3.06 -6.05
CA ILE A 44 -10.45 -4.17 -6.55
C ILE A 44 -10.75 -5.17 -5.42
N LEU A 45 -9.74 -5.53 -4.62
CA LEU A 45 -9.95 -6.44 -3.49
C LEU A 45 -10.88 -5.83 -2.44
N GLN A 46 -10.70 -4.53 -2.14
CA GLN A 46 -11.54 -3.81 -1.20
C GLN A 46 -13.00 -3.72 -1.70
N SER A 47 -13.22 -3.41 -2.98
CA SER A 47 -14.56 -3.34 -3.55
C SER A 47 -15.26 -4.69 -3.56
N LEU A 48 -14.52 -5.78 -3.82
CA LEU A 48 -15.05 -7.14 -3.74
C LEU A 48 -15.53 -7.49 -2.32
N VAL A 49 -14.74 -7.16 -1.29
CA VAL A 49 -15.10 -7.41 0.12
C VAL A 49 -16.34 -6.61 0.51
N VAL A 50 -16.45 -5.35 0.07
CA VAL A 50 -17.63 -4.51 0.31
C VAL A 50 -18.85 -5.10 -0.36
N LEU A 51 -18.76 -5.47 -1.65
CA LEU A 51 -19.86 -6.06 -2.42
C LEU A 51 -20.40 -7.34 -1.75
N LEU A 52 -19.51 -8.23 -1.32
CA LEU A 52 -19.88 -9.47 -0.62
C LEU A 52 -20.48 -9.23 0.78
N SER A 53 -20.34 -8.02 1.33
CA SER A 53 -20.86 -7.67 2.66
C SER A 53 -22.19 -6.92 2.61
N LEU A 54 -22.58 -6.36 1.46
CA LEU A 54 -23.85 -5.64 1.27
C LEU A 54 -25.11 -6.48 1.55
N PRO A 55 -25.27 -7.73 1.04
CA PRO A 55 -26.51 -8.49 1.25
C PRO A 55 -26.76 -8.83 2.72
N LEU A 56 -25.71 -9.00 3.54
CA LEU A 56 -25.86 -9.19 4.99
C LEU A 56 -26.42 -7.94 5.69
N LYS A 57 -26.04 -6.74 5.24
CA LYS A 57 -26.50 -5.47 5.84
C LYS A 57 -27.94 -5.14 5.49
N ILE A 58 -28.38 -5.47 4.28
CA ILE A 58 -29.76 -5.23 3.82
C ILE A 58 -30.77 -6.08 4.60
N SER A 59 -30.35 -7.21 5.18
CA SER A 59 -31.18 -8.06 6.05
C SER A 59 -31.56 -7.43 7.41
N GLY A 60 -31.22 -6.16 7.66
CA GLY A 60 -31.84 -5.34 8.71
C GLY A 60 -31.23 -5.43 10.11
N ARG A 61 -30.08 -6.09 10.28
CA ARG A 61 -29.33 -6.07 11.56
C ARG A 61 -28.29 -4.96 11.54
N VAL A 62 -28.73 -3.71 11.66
CA VAL A 62 -27.83 -2.57 11.83
C VAL A 62 -27.54 -2.39 13.31
N GLU A 63 -26.38 -2.87 13.76
CA GLU A 63 -25.87 -2.67 15.11
C GLU A 63 -24.92 -1.45 15.15
N ASP A 64 -24.66 -0.87 16.32
CA ASP A 64 -23.72 0.26 16.46
C ASP A 64 -22.31 -0.03 15.87
N ALA A 65 -21.93 -1.32 15.82
CA ALA A 65 -20.72 -1.80 15.18
C ALA A 65 -20.66 -1.49 13.67
N ASP A 66 -21.80 -1.37 12.99
CA ASP A 66 -21.85 -1.07 11.56
C ASP A 66 -21.49 0.38 11.24
N ILE A 67 -21.77 1.32 12.14
CA ILE A 67 -21.40 2.73 11.98
C ILE A 67 -19.87 2.86 12.05
N ILE A 68 -19.26 2.25 13.05
CA ILE A 68 -17.80 2.23 13.24
C ILE A 68 -17.13 1.56 12.04
N SER A 69 -17.63 0.40 11.60
CA SER A 69 -17.07 -0.30 10.43
C SER A 69 -17.17 0.53 9.15
N SER A 70 -18.26 1.26 8.95
CA SER A 70 -18.45 2.10 7.77
C SER A 70 -17.51 3.31 7.79
N PHE A 71 -17.32 3.93 8.95
CA PHE A 71 -16.36 5.03 9.13
C PHE A 71 -14.91 4.57 8.87
N LEU A 72 -14.51 3.42 9.41
CA LEU A 72 -13.19 2.84 9.16
C LEU A 72 -12.97 2.52 7.67
N CYS A 73 -14.01 2.06 6.97
CA CYS A 73 -13.95 1.83 5.53
C CYS A 73 -13.71 3.15 4.78
N LEU A 74 -14.43 4.23 5.11
CA LEU A 74 -14.21 5.55 4.51
C LEU A 74 -12.79 6.06 4.77
N MET A 75 -12.31 5.96 6.01
CA MET A 75 -10.94 6.35 6.37
C MET A 75 -9.88 5.58 5.56
N SER A 76 -10.11 4.29 5.30
CA SER A 76 -9.21 3.50 4.46
C SER A 76 -9.17 3.98 3.01
N ILE A 77 -10.32 4.39 2.44
CA ILE A 77 -10.39 4.96 1.09
C ILE A 77 -9.61 6.28 1.03
N PHE A 78 -9.82 7.18 2.00
CA PHE A 78 -9.08 8.44 2.09
C PHE A 78 -7.56 8.21 2.20
N GLN A 79 -7.13 7.25 3.02
CA GLN A 79 -5.73 6.85 3.12
C GLN A 79 -5.15 6.40 1.76
N TYR A 80 -5.88 5.58 1.00
CA TYR A 80 -5.42 5.12 -0.33
C TYR A 80 -5.38 6.26 -1.35
N LEU A 81 -6.32 7.20 -1.31
CA LEU A 81 -6.31 8.40 -2.16
C LEU A 81 -5.09 9.28 -1.87
N LEU A 82 -4.76 9.51 -0.59
CA LEU A 82 -3.55 10.25 -0.20
C LEU A 82 -2.29 9.58 -0.72
N GLY A 83 -2.20 8.25 -0.61
CA GLY A 83 -1.07 7.49 -1.14
C GLY A 83 -0.97 7.54 -2.66
N PHE A 84 -2.10 7.45 -3.37
CA PHE A 84 -2.15 7.53 -4.83
C PHE A 84 -1.72 8.91 -5.34
N GLU A 85 -2.19 9.98 -4.69
CA GLU A 85 -1.82 11.34 -5.05
C GLU A 85 -0.37 11.66 -4.67
N GLY A 86 0.10 11.15 -3.52
CA GLY A 86 1.50 11.24 -3.10
C GLY A 86 2.45 10.61 -4.12
N ARG A 87 2.10 9.44 -4.65
CA ARG A 87 2.81 8.78 -5.75
C ARG A 87 2.77 9.61 -7.04
N ARG A 88 1.60 10.11 -7.43
CA ARG A 88 1.39 10.88 -8.68
C ARG A 88 2.20 12.17 -8.69
N ARG A 89 2.15 12.95 -7.60
CA ARG A 89 2.86 14.23 -7.48
C ARG A 89 4.28 14.11 -6.94
N SER A 90 4.78 12.89 -6.69
CA SER A 90 6.09 12.65 -6.05
C SER A 90 6.23 13.37 -4.70
N ARG A 91 5.13 13.52 -3.96
CA ARG A 91 5.13 14.20 -2.66
C ARG A 91 5.46 13.21 -1.56
N GLU A 92 6.71 13.26 -1.11
CA GLU A 92 7.24 12.38 -0.06
C GLU A 92 6.37 12.38 1.21
N LYS A 93 5.95 13.56 1.69
CA LYS A 93 5.12 13.69 2.90
C LYS A 93 3.82 12.89 2.83
N PHE A 94 3.14 12.91 1.69
CA PHE A 94 1.89 12.15 1.50
C PHE A 94 2.14 10.64 1.46
N LEU A 95 3.28 10.21 0.90
CA LEU A 95 3.67 8.81 0.92
C LEU A 95 4.06 8.35 2.33
N TRP A 96 4.74 9.18 3.13
CA TRP A 96 5.00 8.89 4.54
C TRP A 96 3.72 8.73 5.35
N ILE A 97 2.77 9.65 5.21
CA ILE A 97 1.46 9.56 5.87
C ILE A 97 0.78 8.23 5.48
N PHE A 98 0.73 7.93 4.17
CA PHE A 98 0.18 6.66 3.69
C PHE A 98 0.88 5.44 4.30
N LEU A 99 2.22 5.43 4.39
CA LEU A 99 2.98 4.31 4.95
C LEU A 99 2.72 4.12 6.45
N VAL A 100 2.69 5.21 7.22
CA VAL A 100 2.42 5.17 8.66
C VAL A 100 1.02 4.63 8.92
N LEU A 101 0.00 5.19 8.26
CA LEU A 101 -1.39 4.71 8.40
C LEU A 101 -1.53 3.25 7.95
N SER A 102 -0.88 2.84 6.86
CA SER A 102 -0.93 1.46 6.37
C SER A 102 -0.28 0.47 7.34
N SER A 103 0.83 0.88 7.97
CA SER A 103 1.51 0.08 8.98
C SER A 103 0.67 -0.07 10.25
N MET A 104 -0.02 0.99 10.66
CA MET A 104 -0.93 0.93 11.82
C MET A 104 -2.17 0.08 11.50
N ALA A 105 -2.72 0.18 10.30
CA ALA A 105 -3.94 -0.54 9.92
C ALA A 105 -3.74 -2.06 9.73
N ALA A 106 -2.52 -2.52 9.44
CA ALA A 106 -2.22 -3.94 9.24
C ALA A 106 -2.53 -4.83 10.48
N PRO A 107 -2.03 -4.53 11.70
CA PRO A 107 -2.36 -5.34 12.87
C PRO A 107 -3.85 -5.32 13.20
N PHE A 108 -4.54 -4.19 13.04
CA PHE A 108 -5.99 -4.12 13.24
C PHE A 108 -6.76 -5.03 12.28
N ALA A 109 -6.34 -5.09 11.01
CA ALA A 109 -6.97 -5.98 10.02
C ALA A 109 -6.77 -7.46 10.37
N ILE A 110 -5.58 -7.83 10.86
CA ILE A 110 -5.28 -9.19 11.32
C ILE A 110 -6.11 -9.53 12.55
N LEU A 111 -6.18 -8.64 13.55
CA LEU A 111 -6.99 -8.84 14.74
C LEU A 111 -8.49 -8.96 14.42
N ALA A 112 -9.00 -8.12 13.51
CA ALA A 112 -10.38 -8.19 13.05
C ALA A 112 -10.67 -9.51 12.32
N PHE A 113 -9.73 -9.99 11.50
CA PHE A 113 -9.82 -11.30 10.85
C PHE A 113 -9.87 -12.43 11.89
N SER A 114 -9.00 -12.41 12.89
CA SER A 114 -8.94 -13.44 13.94
C SER A 114 -10.15 -13.46 14.87
N LYS A 115 -10.89 -12.35 14.99
CA LYS A 115 -12.11 -12.28 15.80
C LYS A 115 -13.39 -12.60 15.01
N ASN A 116 -13.30 -12.68 13.68
CA ASN A 116 -14.46 -12.88 12.83
C ASN A 116 -14.88 -14.36 12.84
N SER A 117 -15.93 -14.67 13.61
CA SER A 117 -16.45 -16.04 13.79
C SER A 117 -16.86 -16.70 12.46
N TYR A 118 -17.46 -15.94 11.54
CA TYR A 118 -17.83 -16.43 10.21
C TYR A 118 -16.59 -16.84 9.40
N VAL A 119 -15.57 -15.98 9.35
CA VAL A 119 -14.32 -16.27 8.62
C VAL A 119 -13.62 -17.50 9.20
N LEU A 120 -13.52 -17.58 10.53
CA LEU A 120 -12.92 -18.74 11.20
C LEU A 120 -13.70 -20.03 10.96
N GLN A 121 -15.03 -19.97 10.95
CA GLN A 121 -15.88 -21.11 10.65
C GLN A 121 -15.67 -21.59 9.21
N VAL A 122 -15.71 -20.68 8.24
CA VAL A 122 -15.45 -20.98 6.83
C VAL A 122 -14.06 -21.58 6.63
N MET A 123 -13.03 -21.10 7.34
CA MET A 123 -11.68 -21.66 7.26
C MET A 123 -11.57 -23.06 7.90
N LYS A 124 -12.30 -23.33 8.98
CA LYS A 124 -12.37 -24.68 9.58
C LYS A 124 -13.09 -25.66 8.65
N ASP A 125 -14.18 -25.21 8.03
CA ASP A 125 -14.96 -26.00 7.09
C ASP A 125 -14.18 -26.27 5.80
N PHE A 126 -13.29 -25.36 5.40
CA PHE A 126 -12.33 -25.59 4.32
C PHE A 126 -11.34 -26.72 4.64
N GLY A 127 -10.74 -26.70 5.83
CA GLY A 127 -9.83 -27.75 6.26
C GLY A 127 -10.48 -29.14 6.33
N SER A 128 -11.80 -29.18 6.54
CA SER A 128 -12.59 -30.41 6.53
C SER A 128 -13.28 -30.71 5.19
N TRP A 129 -12.94 -29.98 4.11
CA TRP A 129 -13.50 -30.15 2.76
C TRP A 129 -15.03 -30.02 2.67
N LYS A 130 -15.66 -29.32 3.63
CA LYS A 130 -17.11 -29.12 3.70
C LYS A 130 -17.60 -27.79 3.12
N SER A 131 -16.72 -26.80 2.96
CA SER A 131 -17.10 -25.46 2.52
C SER A 131 -17.33 -25.35 1.01
N SER A 132 -18.33 -24.58 0.59
CA SER A 132 -18.47 -24.22 -0.83
C SER A 132 -17.32 -23.30 -1.26
N PRO A 133 -16.89 -23.33 -2.53
CA PRO A 133 -15.82 -22.45 -3.03
C PRO A 133 -16.21 -20.96 -2.98
N VAL A 134 -17.51 -20.65 -2.97
CA VAL A 134 -18.03 -19.27 -2.95
C VAL A 134 -17.84 -18.64 -1.57
N ASP A 135 -18.01 -19.42 -0.49
CA ASP A 135 -17.86 -18.92 0.89
C ASP A 135 -16.41 -18.51 1.19
N LEU A 136 -15.44 -19.09 0.49
CA LEU A 136 -14.01 -18.82 0.65
C LEU A 136 -13.55 -17.52 0.00
N ILE A 137 -14.34 -16.94 -0.90
CA ILE A 137 -13.94 -15.75 -1.67
C ILE A 137 -13.69 -14.56 -0.74
N LYS A 138 -14.58 -14.33 0.23
CA LYS A 138 -14.46 -13.21 1.19
C LYS A 138 -13.21 -13.32 2.09
N PRO A 139 -12.96 -14.44 2.80
CA PRO A 139 -11.75 -14.57 3.60
C PRO A 139 -10.47 -14.56 2.74
N ALA A 140 -10.49 -15.17 1.55
CA ALA A 140 -9.36 -15.13 0.63
C ALA A 140 -9.04 -13.71 0.15
N ALA A 141 -10.05 -12.90 -0.17
CA ALA A 141 -9.89 -11.51 -0.58
C ALA A 141 -9.32 -10.64 0.57
N LEU A 142 -9.78 -10.86 1.81
CA LEU A 142 -9.26 -10.17 3.01
C LEU A 142 -7.78 -10.49 3.26
N LEU A 143 -7.39 -11.77 3.17
CA LEU A 143 -5.99 -12.18 3.33
C LEU A 143 -5.11 -11.61 2.21
N SER A 144 -5.57 -11.74 0.95
CA SER A 144 -4.87 -11.19 -0.22
C SER A 144 -4.67 -9.68 -0.10
N GLY A 145 -5.67 -8.95 0.40
CA GLY A 145 -5.56 -7.50 0.62
C GLY A 145 -4.48 -7.13 1.64
N ASN A 146 -4.27 -7.94 2.68
CA ASN A 146 -3.19 -7.70 3.65
C ASN A 146 -1.81 -7.97 3.04
N VAL A 147 -1.69 -8.99 2.20
CA VAL A 147 -0.45 -9.30 1.46
C VAL A 147 -0.11 -8.14 0.50
N VAL A 148 -1.08 -7.68 -0.28
CA VAL A 148 -0.91 -6.53 -1.19
C VAL A 148 -0.49 -5.28 -0.42
N ARG A 149 -1.12 -5.01 0.73
CA ARG A 149 -0.73 -3.90 1.62
C ARG A 149 0.73 -3.99 2.08
N ALA A 150 1.23 -5.18 2.42
CA ALA A 150 2.64 -5.37 2.78
C ALA A 150 3.59 -5.03 1.62
N PHE A 151 3.26 -5.46 0.40
CA PHE A 151 4.01 -5.07 -0.81
C PHE A 151 3.95 -3.56 -1.07
N MET A 152 2.82 -2.91 -0.82
CA MET A 152 2.69 -1.45 -0.94
C MET A 152 3.62 -0.73 0.04
N ILE A 153 3.70 -1.21 1.29
CA ILE A 153 4.60 -0.63 2.30
C ILE A 153 6.06 -0.77 1.87
N SER A 154 6.47 -1.96 1.44
CA SER A 154 7.83 -2.22 0.95
C SER A 154 8.19 -1.35 -0.27
N THR A 155 7.31 -1.32 -1.27
CA THR A 155 7.49 -0.53 -2.49
C THR A 155 7.48 0.97 -2.19
N GLY A 156 6.61 1.42 -1.28
CA GLY A 156 6.52 2.82 -0.86
C GLY A 156 7.77 3.30 -0.12
N LYS A 157 8.33 2.48 0.80
CA LYS A 157 9.63 2.76 1.44
C LYS A 157 10.75 2.87 0.40
N SER A 158 10.80 1.92 -0.53
CA SER A 158 11.78 1.93 -1.63
C SER A 158 11.63 3.16 -2.51
N LEU A 159 10.40 3.57 -2.82
CA LEU A 159 10.11 4.77 -3.60
C LEU A 159 10.61 6.04 -2.88
N ILE A 160 10.26 6.22 -1.61
CA ILE A 160 10.69 7.37 -0.79
C ILE A 160 12.22 7.46 -0.74
N HIS A 161 12.89 6.35 -0.44
CA HIS A 161 14.36 6.30 -0.34
C HIS A 161 15.05 6.74 -1.64
N ASN A 162 14.46 6.41 -2.81
CA ASN A 162 15.01 6.80 -4.10
C ASN A 162 14.61 8.21 -4.54
N MET A 163 13.55 8.81 -3.97
CA MET A 163 13.15 10.19 -4.23
C MET A 163 13.89 11.21 -3.37
N SER A 164 14.16 10.89 -2.11
CA SER A 164 14.81 11.77 -1.14
C SER A 164 16.03 11.07 -0.53
N PRO A 165 17.20 11.16 -1.18
CA PRO A 165 18.40 10.53 -0.64
C PRO A 165 18.78 11.16 0.71
N PRO A 166 19.27 10.34 1.67
CA PRO A 166 19.76 10.88 2.93
C PRO A 166 20.87 11.90 2.65
N LYS A 167 20.75 13.10 3.24
CA LYS A 167 21.81 14.11 3.15
C LYS A 167 23.08 13.48 3.73
N LYS A 168 24.15 13.38 2.93
CA LYS A 168 25.45 12.97 3.43
C LYS A 168 25.81 13.91 4.56
N LYS A 169 26.10 13.36 5.75
CA LYS A 169 26.75 14.15 6.80
C LYS A 169 28.14 14.47 6.26
N VAL A 170 28.39 15.74 5.96
CA VAL A 170 29.74 16.23 5.74
C VAL A 170 30.39 16.17 7.12
N ALA A 171 31.27 15.20 7.31
CA ALA A 171 32.13 15.10 8.48
C ALA A 171 33.40 15.91 8.23
#